data_AF-A0A7U9R4X8-F1
#
_entry.id   AF-A0A7U9R4X8-F1
#
_cell.length_a   1.000
_cell.length_b   1.000
_cell.length_c   1.000
_cell.angle_alpha   90.00
_cell.angle_beta   90.00
_cell.angle_gamma   90.00
#
_symmetry.space_group_name_H-M   'P 1'
#
loop_
_entity.id
_entity.type
_entity.pdbx_description
1 polymer ?
#
loop_
_entity_poly.entity_id
_entity_poly.type
_entity_poly.pdbx_seq_one_letter_code
_entity_poly.pdbx_strand_id
1 'polypeptide(L)'
;MCEMAKAKGFELALVVLWCNYVPDTWASEKVPDNIMPYDFLDGYIKKLHETFTGFDPIYVISGDTDFATERAKSYYKKASDMLKQLAPQCLQTFHIRGRLDSVPEEFLGNMDFYMYQSGHNAQPENMSMPYTLAQTFYKNYPEKPILNSEPCYEQMGYSHRMYGRFYPYDIRRAGWMSLLSGGCAGIAYGAHGIYSWHRVGQRFGAGLGEGFDAPNSWNDAVKYPGAWDYGYMKYIFRIYGIQSLIPADIIANPSRDIRCAMTPEQEKYLIYVPNNTCVRLTMNPKDFEIVTIDLMTRQVAYPEVGEKKGLHFIGMHRFEQDALVILTKKKKEI
;
A
#
# COMPACT_ATOMS: atom_id res chain seq x y z
N MET A 1 -19.34 10.36 -13.36
CA MET A 1 -18.65 9.28 -12.60
C MET A 1 -18.24 9.76 -11.21
N CYS A 2 -17.50 10.85 -11.08
CA CYS A 2 -17.08 11.43 -9.79
C CYS A 2 -18.25 11.67 -8.81
N GLU A 3 -19.33 12.30 -9.28
CA GLU A 3 -20.57 12.49 -8.51
C GLU A 3 -21.12 11.18 -7.93
N MET A 4 -21.19 10.14 -8.76
CA MET A 4 -21.68 8.82 -8.34
C MET A 4 -20.77 8.19 -7.28
N ALA A 5 -19.45 8.32 -7.43
CA ALA A 5 -18.49 7.82 -6.45
C ALA A 5 -18.63 8.53 -5.09
N LYS A 6 -18.68 9.88 -5.08
CA LYS A 6 -18.90 10.65 -3.85
C LYS A 6 -20.25 10.33 -3.21
N ALA A 7 -21.32 10.19 -4.00
CA ALA A 7 -22.65 9.79 -3.52
C ALA A 7 -22.67 8.38 -2.87
N LYS A 8 -21.69 7.53 -3.20
CA LYS A 8 -21.48 6.21 -2.58
C LYS A 8 -20.49 6.23 -1.42
N GLY A 9 -19.98 7.41 -1.04
CA GLY A 9 -19.03 7.57 0.07
C GLY A 9 -17.58 7.22 -0.27
N PHE A 10 -17.23 7.16 -1.56
CA PHE A 10 -15.83 7.04 -1.98
C PHE A 10 -15.16 8.40 -2.01
N GLU A 11 -13.91 8.45 -1.58
CA GLU A 11 -13.02 9.56 -1.89
C GLU A 11 -12.41 9.40 -3.27
N LEU A 12 -12.12 10.53 -3.93
CA LEU A 12 -11.57 10.56 -5.28
C LEU A 12 -10.06 10.78 -5.19
N ALA A 13 -9.27 9.84 -5.71
CA ALA A 13 -7.85 10.04 -5.98
C ALA A 13 -7.66 10.22 -7.49
N LEU A 14 -7.33 11.43 -7.92
CA LEU A 14 -7.21 11.78 -9.35
C LEU A 14 -5.73 11.84 -9.73
N VAL A 15 -5.29 10.90 -10.55
CA VAL A 15 -3.94 10.93 -11.11
C VAL A 15 -3.87 11.97 -12.22
N VAL A 16 -3.00 12.96 -12.04
CA VAL A 16 -2.96 14.18 -12.88
C VAL A 16 -2.11 13.96 -14.12
N LEU A 17 -0.88 13.46 -13.97
CA LEU A 17 0.04 13.15 -15.06
C LEU A 17 0.58 11.73 -14.90
N TRP A 18 0.06 10.78 -15.70
CA TRP A 18 0.68 9.46 -15.81
C TRP A 18 2.02 9.55 -16.56
N CYS A 19 3.01 8.76 -16.16
CA CYS A 19 4.38 8.90 -16.64
C CYS A 19 4.55 8.84 -18.17
N ASN A 20 3.69 8.10 -18.89
CA ASN A 20 3.75 8.03 -20.37
C ASN A 20 3.44 9.36 -21.07
N TYR A 21 2.74 10.29 -20.41
CA TYR A 21 2.43 11.61 -20.96
C TYR A 21 3.48 12.68 -20.61
N VAL A 22 4.51 12.32 -19.85
CA VAL A 22 5.60 13.21 -19.42
C VAL A 22 6.88 12.79 -20.14
N PRO A 23 7.67 13.72 -20.72
CA PRO A 23 8.88 13.36 -21.43
C PRO A 23 9.93 12.75 -20.50
N ASP A 24 10.83 11.96 -21.09
CA ASP A 24 12.03 11.41 -20.46
C ASP A 24 11.75 10.51 -19.24
N THR A 25 10.55 9.93 -19.15
CA THR A 25 10.23 8.86 -18.20
C THR A 25 10.43 7.49 -18.85
N TRP A 26 10.68 6.46 -18.05
CA TRP A 26 10.81 5.07 -18.54
C TRP A 26 9.60 4.60 -19.37
N ALA A 27 8.40 5.12 -19.10
CA ALA A 27 7.19 4.76 -19.83
C ALA A 27 7.09 5.51 -21.17
N SER A 28 7.42 6.80 -21.19
CA SER A 28 7.44 7.60 -22.42
C SER A 28 8.51 7.14 -23.41
N GLU A 29 9.62 6.58 -22.93
CA GLU A 29 10.64 5.95 -23.78
C GLU A 29 10.10 4.71 -24.51
N LYS A 30 9.18 3.98 -23.88
CA LYS A 30 8.54 2.79 -24.46
C LYS A 30 7.33 3.14 -25.31
N VAL A 31 6.60 4.19 -24.93
CA VAL A 31 5.37 4.67 -25.57
C VAL A 31 5.49 6.18 -25.75
N PRO A 32 6.18 6.64 -26.80
CA PRO A 32 6.45 8.07 -27.01
C PRO A 32 5.24 8.86 -27.53
N ASP A 33 4.12 8.17 -27.78
CA ASP A 33 2.89 8.78 -28.28
C ASP A 33 2.23 9.67 -27.21
N ASN A 34 1.71 10.81 -27.65
CA ASN A 34 0.91 11.74 -26.84
C ASN A 34 1.64 12.38 -25.64
N ILE A 35 2.98 12.43 -25.65
CA ILE A 35 3.72 13.25 -24.65
C ILE A 35 3.14 14.67 -24.67
N MET A 36 2.68 15.12 -23.51
CA MET A 36 2.02 16.42 -23.38
C MET A 36 3.04 17.54 -23.64
N PRO A 37 2.74 18.54 -24.47
CA PRO A 37 3.58 19.73 -24.58
C PRO A 37 3.57 20.53 -23.27
N TYR A 38 4.72 21.08 -22.87
CA TYR A 38 4.87 21.79 -21.58
C TYR A 38 3.91 22.98 -21.41
N ASP A 39 3.68 23.74 -22.48
CA ASP A 39 2.79 24.90 -22.47
C ASP A 39 1.31 24.51 -22.43
N PHE A 40 0.99 23.25 -22.78
CA PHE A 40 -0.38 22.74 -22.70
C PHE A 40 -0.82 22.45 -21.26
N LEU A 41 0.14 22.30 -20.33
CA LEU A 41 -0.14 22.07 -18.91
C LEU A 41 -1.00 23.18 -18.31
N ASP A 42 -0.79 24.45 -18.68
CA ASP A 42 -1.54 25.56 -18.09
C ASP A 42 -3.05 25.43 -18.29
N GLY A 43 -3.45 25.13 -19.53
CA GLY A 43 -4.85 24.93 -19.88
C GLY A 43 -5.40 23.64 -19.29
N TYR A 44 -4.61 22.55 -19.32
CA TYR A 44 -5.00 21.26 -18.77
C TYR A 44 -5.27 21.34 -17.26
N ILE A 45 -4.34 21.90 -16.48
CA ILE A 45 -4.46 22.00 -15.01
C ILE A 45 -5.61 22.95 -14.62
N LYS A 46 -5.78 24.08 -15.30
CA LYS A 46 -6.94 24.96 -15.08
C LYS A 46 -8.25 24.20 -15.32
N LYS A 47 -8.32 23.43 -16.41
CA LYS A 47 -9.52 22.64 -16.71
C LYS A 47 -9.77 21.56 -15.67
N LEU A 48 -8.74 20.89 -15.18
CA LEU A 48 -8.86 19.92 -14.09
C LEU A 48 -9.39 20.56 -12.81
N HIS A 49 -8.86 21.73 -12.43
CA HIS A 49 -9.33 22.47 -11.27
C HIS A 49 -10.82 22.83 -11.40
N GLU A 50 -11.19 23.52 -12.48
CA GLU A 50 -12.58 23.94 -12.76
C GLU A 50 -13.56 22.76 -12.75
N THR A 51 -13.11 21.60 -13.22
CA THR A 51 -13.99 20.43 -13.39
C THR A 51 -14.09 19.59 -12.11
N PHE A 52 -12.99 19.44 -11.36
CA PHE A 52 -12.89 18.42 -10.32
C PHE A 52 -12.68 18.94 -8.90
N THR A 53 -12.16 20.15 -8.71
CA THR A 53 -11.87 20.66 -7.35
C THR A 53 -13.13 20.76 -6.49
N GLY A 54 -14.30 21.02 -7.07
CA GLY A 54 -15.57 21.05 -6.34
C GLY A 54 -15.96 19.71 -5.68
N PHE A 55 -15.33 18.59 -6.05
CA PHE A 55 -15.54 17.28 -5.41
C PHE A 55 -14.60 17.02 -4.23
N ASP A 56 -13.71 17.96 -3.91
CA ASP A 56 -12.65 17.82 -2.91
C ASP A 56 -11.80 16.54 -3.10
N PRO A 57 -11.17 16.35 -4.29
CA PRO A 57 -10.37 15.17 -4.55
C PRO A 57 -9.00 15.26 -3.88
N ILE A 58 -8.37 14.10 -3.72
CA ILE A 58 -6.93 13.97 -3.56
C ILE A 58 -6.30 14.06 -4.96
N TYR A 59 -5.44 15.06 -5.18
CA TYR A 59 -4.65 15.16 -6.41
C TYR A 59 -3.37 14.33 -6.29
N VAL A 60 -3.26 13.29 -7.11
CA VAL A 60 -2.05 12.47 -7.23
C VAL A 60 -1.28 12.98 -8.45
N ILE A 61 -0.26 13.82 -8.22
CA ILE A 61 0.37 14.62 -9.28
C ILE A 61 1.01 13.75 -10.37
N SER A 62 1.67 12.67 -9.96
CA SER A 62 2.33 11.73 -10.86
C SER A 62 1.66 10.37 -10.88
N GLY A 63 2.01 9.53 -11.86
CA GLY A 63 1.67 8.12 -11.92
C GLY A 63 2.87 7.29 -12.38
N ASP A 64 3.23 6.27 -11.61
CA ASP A 64 4.34 5.33 -11.87
C ASP A 64 5.67 5.99 -12.34
N THR A 65 6.02 7.16 -11.80
CA THR A 65 7.16 7.98 -12.27
C THR A 65 8.48 7.67 -11.54
N ASP A 66 9.60 7.81 -12.24
CA ASP A 66 10.96 7.64 -11.71
C ASP A 66 11.79 8.92 -11.62
N PHE A 67 11.20 10.07 -12.00
CA PHE A 67 11.83 11.40 -11.90
C PHE A 67 13.21 11.51 -12.57
N ALA A 68 13.41 10.80 -13.69
CA ALA A 68 14.75 10.58 -14.28
C ALA A 68 15.51 11.85 -14.70
N THR A 69 14.82 12.92 -15.12
CA THR A 69 15.45 14.14 -15.63
C THR A 69 14.83 15.41 -15.05
N GLU A 70 15.59 16.52 -15.07
CA GLU A 70 15.07 17.86 -14.72
C GLU A 70 13.86 18.25 -15.59
N ARG A 71 13.86 17.86 -16.86
CA ARG A 71 12.74 18.09 -17.75
C ARG A 71 11.51 17.34 -17.26
N ALA A 72 11.60 16.03 -16.96
CA ALA A 72 10.48 15.27 -16.41
C ALA A 72 9.97 15.87 -15.10
N LYS A 73 10.89 16.23 -14.18
CA LYS A 73 10.55 16.86 -12.89
C LYS A 73 9.84 18.20 -13.07
N SER A 74 10.23 19.01 -14.06
CA SER A 74 9.59 20.31 -14.33
C SER A 74 8.09 20.20 -14.65
N TYR A 75 7.66 19.13 -15.34
CA TYR A 75 6.24 18.90 -15.65
C TYR A 75 5.44 18.65 -14.38
N TYR A 76 5.91 17.75 -13.52
CA TYR A 76 5.25 17.44 -12.26
C TYR A 76 5.30 18.63 -11.30
N LYS A 77 6.41 19.38 -11.27
CA LYS A 77 6.56 20.59 -10.45
C LYS A 77 5.53 21.64 -10.85
N LYS A 78 5.40 21.93 -12.15
CA LYS A 78 4.42 22.88 -12.67
C LYS A 78 3.00 22.47 -12.32
N ALA A 79 2.62 21.21 -12.53
CA ALA A 79 1.30 20.72 -12.16
C ALA A 79 1.01 20.82 -10.65
N SER A 80 1.99 20.43 -9.82
CA SER A 80 1.92 20.50 -8.35
C SER A 80 1.75 21.94 -7.84
N ASP A 81 2.58 22.86 -8.31
CA ASP A 81 2.53 24.26 -7.88
C ASP A 81 1.22 24.93 -8.30
N MET A 82 0.78 24.71 -9.53
CA MET A 82 -0.49 25.25 -10.03
C MET A 82 -1.69 24.74 -9.24
N LEU A 83 -1.76 23.43 -8.95
CA LEU A 83 -2.86 22.88 -8.16
C LEU A 83 -2.83 23.32 -6.71
N LYS A 84 -1.64 23.46 -6.09
CA LYS A 84 -1.55 24.05 -4.74
C LYS A 84 -2.01 25.50 -4.68
N GLN A 85 -1.83 26.28 -5.75
CA GLN A 85 -2.34 27.64 -5.84
C GLN A 85 -3.86 27.70 -6.10
N LEU A 86 -4.37 26.87 -7.02
CA LEU A 86 -5.76 26.89 -7.45
C LEU A 86 -6.70 26.18 -6.46
N ALA A 87 -6.23 25.12 -5.82
CA ALA A 87 -6.99 24.26 -4.91
C ALA A 87 -6.22 23.95 -3.61
N PRO A 88 -5.82 24.97 -2.83
CA PRO A 88 -5.01 24.79 -1.61
C PRO A 88 -5.66 23.91 -0.55
N GLN A 89 -6.98 23.76 -0.58
CA GLN A 89 -7.76 22.91 0.32
C GLN A 89 -7.68 21.42 -0.01
N CYS A 90 -7.38 21.07 -1.27
CA CYS A 90 -7.30 19.67 -1.70
C CYS A 90 -5.98 19.04 -1.23
N LEU A 91 -6.06 17.80 -0.75
CA LEU A 91 -4.86 17.02 -0.47
C LEU A 91 -4.13 16.69 -1.78
N GLN A 92 -2.81 16.63 -1.70
CA GLN A 92 -1.93 16.38 -2.82
C GLN A 92 -0.81 15.41 -2.45
N THR A 93 -0.48 14.52 -3.36
CA THR A 93 0.63 13.56 -3.23
C THR A 93 1.20 13.20 -4.61
N PHE A 94 2.16 12.29 -4.65
CA PHE A 94 2.83 11.80 -5.85
C PHE A 94 2.86 10.28 -5.81
N HIS A 95 2.43 9.64 -6.89
CA HIS A 95 2.61 8.21 -7.07
C HIS A 95 3.92 7.94 -7.82
N ILE A 96 4.81 7.17 -7.19
CA ILE A 96 6.14 6.85 -7.71
C ILE A 96 6.21 5.47 -8.32
N ARG A 97 7.28 5.23 -9.09
CA ARG A 97 7.52 3.95 -9.75
C ARG A 97 7.68 2.81 -8.74
N GLY A 98 7.27 1.62 -9.14
CA GLY A 98 7.46 0.41 -8.35
C GLY A 98 8.91 0.22 -7.89
N ARG A 99 9.07 -0.08 -6.59
CA ARG A 99 10.36 -0.25 -5.89
C ARG A 99 11.21 1.02 -5.76
N LEU A 100 10.72 2.18 -6.20
CA LEU A 100 11.41 3.44 -5.91
C LEU A 100 11.22 3.77 -4.42
N ASP A 101 12.31 4.10 -3.75
CA ASP A 101 12.37 4.38 -2.32
C ASP A 101 12.65 5.86 -2.02
N SER A 102 12.59 6.70 -3.06
CA SER A 102 12.89 8.11 -2.95
C SER A 102 11.98 9.04 -3.73
N VAL A 103 11.83 10.25 -3.19
CA VAL A 103 11.13 11.39 -3.83
C VAL A 103 12.07 12.60 -3.79
N PRO A 104 12.24 13.33 -4.90
CA PRO A 104 13.03 14.56 -4.91
C PRO A 104 12.58 15.58 -3.85
N GLU A 105 13.54 16.19 -3.16
CA GLU A 105 13.30 17.13 -2.04
C GLU A 105 12.39 18.29 -2.43
N GLU A 106 12.52 18.78 -3.66
CA GLU A 106 11.72 19.88 -4.21
C GLU A 106 10.20 19.62 -4.26
N PHE A 107 9.76 18.35 -4.17
CA PHE A 107 8.35 18.00 -4.10
C PHE A 107 7.82 17.86 -2.68
N LEU A 108 8.70 17.64 -1.69
CA LEU A 108 8.30 17.32 -0.32
C LEU A 108 7.43 18.40 0.30
N GLY A 109 7.70 19.68 0.01
CA GLY A 109 6.90 20.81 0.51
C GLY A 109 5.43 20.77 0.08
N ASN A 110 5.14 20.20 -1.09
CA ASN A 110 3.80 20.17 -1.68
C ASN A 110 3.06 18.83 -1.47
N MET A 111 3.68 17.83 -0.84
CA MET A 111 3.06 16.54 -0.53
C MET A 111 2.41 16.58 0.85
N ASP A 112 1.13 16.26 0.97
CA ASP A 112 0.44 16.17 2.26
C ASP A 112 0.64 14.79 2.91
N PHE A 113 0.93 13.77 2.10
CA PHE A 113 1.28 12.41 2.54
C PHE A 113 2.09 11.69 1.46
N TYR A 114 2.73 10.58 1.80
CA TYR A 114 3.54 9.78 0.88
C TYR A 114 2.77 8.58 0.33
N MET A 115 2.87 8.37 -0.97
CA MET A 115 2.46 7.12 -1.63
C MET A 115 3.70 6.37 -2.13
N TYR A 116 3.71 5.05 -1.96
CA TYR A 116 4.73 4.18 -2.57
C TYR A 116 4.08 2.96 -3.22
N GLN A 117 4.82 2.36 -4.16
CA GLN A 117 4.41 1.18 -4.91
C GLN A 117 5.35 0.01 -4.60
N SER A 118 4.85 -1.02 -3.92
CA SER A 118 5.62 -2.24 -3.66
C SER A 118 5.47 -3.33 -4.72
N GLY A 119 4.42 -3.27 -5.55
CA GLY A 119 4.13 -4.26 -6.59
C GLY A 119 5.02 -4.16 -7.85
N HIS A 120 4.90 -5.06 -8.82
CA HIS A 120 4.18 -6.35 -8.85
C HIS A 120 5.16 -7.51 -9.09
N ASN A 121 6.38 -7.39 -8.57
CA ASN A 121 7.46 -8.35 -8.81
C ASN A 121 7.57 -9.33 -7.64
N ALA A 122 7.38 -10.62 -7.90
CA ALA A 122 7.46 -11.68 -6.88
C ALA A 122 8.85 -12.32 -6.74
N GLN A 123 9.88 -11.78 -7.41
CA GLN A 123 11.26 -12.21 -7.19
C GLN A 123 11.64 -12.12 -5.69
N PRO A 124 12.40 -13.08 -5.14
CA PRO A 124 12.70 -13.15 -3.71
C PRO A 124 13.23 -11.84 -3.10
N GLU A 125 14.08 -11.12 -3.82
CA GLU A 125 14.62 -9.81 -3.42
C GLU A 125 13.55 -8.73 -3.24
N ASN A 126 12.43 -8.83 -3.97
CA ASN A 126 11.32 -7.88 -3.95
C ASN A 126 10.22 -8.24 -2.95
N MET A 127 10.23 -9.45 -2.40
CA MET A 127 9.23 -9.90 -1.41
C MET A 127 9.21 -9.04 -0.13
N SER A 128 10.27 -8.27 0.11
CA SER A 128 10.39 -7.36 1.26
C SER A 128 9.83 -5.95 1.02
N MET A 129 9.61 -5.58 -0.25
CA MET A 129 9.21 -4.22 -0.67
C MET A 129 7.99 -3.65 0.07
N PRO A 130 6.95 -4.43 0.40
CA PRO A 130 5.82 -3.91 1.16
C PRO A 130 6.18 -3.29 2.50
N TYR A 131 7.21 -3.81 3.20
CA TYR A 131 7.66 -3.27 4.48
C TYR A 131 8.90 -2.39 4.38
N THR A 132 9.85 -2.68 3.49
CA THR A 132 11.10 -1.91 3.39
C THR A 132 10.83 -0.49 2.91
N LEU A 133 9.95 -0.31 1.91
CA LEU A 133 9.58 1.02 1.41
C LEU A 133 8.85 1.84 2.48
N ALA A 134 7.88 1.25 3.19
CA ALA A 134 7.25 1.90 4.34
C ALA A 134 8.28 2.36 5.38
N GLN A 135 9.24 1.50 5.71
CA GLN A 135 10.30 1.83 6.67
C GLN A 135 11.22 2.95 6.16
N THR A 136 11.55 2.96 4.87
CA THR A 136 12.36 4.03 4.27
C THR A 136 11.67 5.37 4.42
N PHE A 137 10.40 5.48 4.01
CA PHE A 137 9.64 6.72 4.17
C PHE A 137 9.47 7.10 5.64
N TYR A 138 9.20 6.13 6.51
CA TYR A 138 9.02 6.38 7.94
C TYR A 138 10.29 6.90 8.65
N LYS A 139 11.48 6.43 8.25
CA LYS A 139 12.75 6.75 8.92
C LYS A 139 13.46 7.97 8.33
N ASN A 140 13.35 8.17 7.02
CA ASN A 140 14.25 9.06 6.29
C ASN A 140 13.57 10.33 5.77
N TYR A 141 12.23 10.45 5.89
CA TYR A 141 11.47 11.60 5.40
C TYR A 141 10.82 12.38 6.54
N PRO A 142 10.50 13.68 6.32
CA PRO A 142 9.69 14.46 7.27
C PRO A 142 8.38 13.74 7.60
N GLU A 143 7.98 13.78 8.87
CA GLU A 143 6.81 13.06 9.38
C GLU A 143 5.53 13.46 8.65
N LYS A 144 4.97 12.52 7.88
CA LYS A 144 3.68 12.63 7.18
C LYS A 144 3.04 11.25 7.10
N PRO A 145 1.72 11.15 6.86
CA PRO A 145 1.07 9.88 6.62
C PRO A 145 1.72 9.12 5.44
N ILE A 146 1.82 7.79 5.54
CA ILE A 146 2.42 6.94 4.51
C ILE A 146 1.40 5.88 4.10
N LEU A 147 1.21 5.72 2.79
CA LEU A 147 0.27 4.79 2.19
C LEU A 147 0.95 3.95 1.12
N ASN A 148 0.74 2.64 1.12
CA ASN A 148 1.11 1.80 -0.01
C ASN A 148 -0.02 1.83 -1.03
N SER A 149 0.20 2.54 -2.14
CA SER A 149 -0.83 2.85 -3.14
C SER A 149 -0.97 1.78 -4.21
N GLU A 150 0.04 0.93 -4.34
CA GLU A 150 0.06 -0.12 -5.36
C GLU A 150 0.91 -1.32 -4.87
N PRO A 151 0.34 -2.15 -3.98
CA PRO A 151 0.87 -3.47 -3.69
C PRO A 151 0.61 -4.42 -4.86
N CYS A 152 1.00 -5.70 -4.72
CA CYS A 152 0.67 -6.70 -5.73
C CYS A 152 -0.85 -6.78 -5.97
N TYR A 153 -1.26 -6.85 -7.24
CA TYR A 153 -2.67 -6.99 -7.59
C TYR A 153 -3.11 -8.45 -7.66
N GLU A 154 -4.28 -8.74 -7.10
CA GLU A 154 -4.84 -10.09 -7.10
C GLU A 154 -5.05 -10.60 -8.54
N GLN A 155 -4.61 -11.83 -8.77
CA GLN A 155 -4.55 -12.50 -10.08
C GLN A 155 -3.67 -11.82 -11.13
N MET A 156 -2.84 -10.85 -10.75
CA MET A 156 -1.79 -10.33 -11.64
C MET A 156 -0.60 -11.29 -11.67
N GLY A 157 0.08 -11.38 -12.80
CA GLY A 157 1.27 -12.21 -12.96
C GLY A 157 2.44 -11.71 -12.11
N TYR A 158 3.34 -12.60 -11.73
CA TYR A 158 4.52 -12.29 -10.90
C TYR A 158 5.56 -11.37 -11.55
N SER A 159 5.34 -10.95 -12.79
CA SER A 159 6.24 -10.12 -13.59
C SER A 159 7.58 -10.79 -13.90
N HIS A 160 8.38 -10.15 -14.77
CA HIS A 160 9.76 -10.58 -15.08
C HIS A 160 9.91 -12.04 -15.52
N ARG A 161 8.93 -12.57 -16.27
CA ARG A 161 8.90 -13.96 -16.79
C ARG A 161 8.93 -15.03 -15.68
N MET A 162 8.40 -14.69 -14.51
CA MET A 162 8.15 -15.65 -13.44
C MET A 162 6.75 -16.24 -13.60
N TYR A 163 6.68 -17.56 -13.63
CA TYR A 163 5.42 -18.29 -13.71
C TYR A 163 4.65 -18.21 -12.38
N GLY A 164 3.44 -17.67 -12.42
CA GLY A 164 2.52 -17.63 -11.29
C GLY A 164 1.73 -16.31 -11.20
N ARG A 165 0.79 -16.26 -10.26
CA ARG A 165 -0.11 -15.13 -10.03
C ARG A 165 -0.24 -14.84 -8.55
N PHE A 166 -0.51 -13.59 -8.20
CA PHE A 166 -0.78 -13.23 -6.82
C PHE A 166 -2.17 -13.71 -6.37
N TYR A 167 -2.22 -14.35 -5.20
CA TYR A 167 -3.40 -14.93 -4.57
C TYR A 167 -3.75 -14.20 -3.27
N PRO A 168 -4.88 -14.53 -2.61
CA PRO A 168 -5.30 -13.90 -1.37
C PRO A 168 -4.21 -13.85 -0.27
N TYR A 169 -3.39 -14.89 -0.15
CA TYR A 169 -2.24 -14.86 0.77
C TYR A 169 -1.25 -13.72 0.46
N ASP A 170 -0.91 -13.53 -0.82
CA ASP A 170 0.09 -12.54 -1.24
C ASP A 170 -0.40 -11.11 -0.97
N ILE A 171 -1.66 -10.83 -1.28
CA ILE A 171 -2.26 -9.51 -1.05
C ILE A 171 -2.42 -9.20 0.44
N ARG A 172 -2.68 -10.21 1.28
CA ARG A 172 -2.77 -10.06 2.74
C ARG A 172 -1.40 -9.77 3.32
N ARG A 173 -0.41 -10.54 2.86
CA ARG A 173 1.00 -10.34 3.22
C ARG A 173 1.46 -8.93 2.88
N ALA A 174 1.22 -8.45 1.66
CA ALA A 174 1.57 -7.09 1.27
C ALA A 174 0.88 -6.05 2.16
N GLY A 175 -0.44 -6.18 2.39
CA GLY A 175 -1.19 -5.20 3.17
C GLY A 175 -0.77 -5.13 4.64
N TRP A 176 -0.70 -6.26 5.34
CA TRP A 176 -0.27 -6.27 6.75
C TRP A 176 1.19 -5.86 6.92
N MET A 177 2.07 -6.24 5.98
CA MET A 177 3.46 -5.79 6.02
C MET A 177 3.57 -4.29 5.90
N SER A 178 2.79 -3.66 5.01
CA SER A 178 2.79 -2.20 4.85
C SER A 178 2.23 -1.48 6.07
N LEU A 179 1.04 -1.90 6.54
CA LEU A 179 0.35 -1.27 7.67
C LEU A 179 1.18 -1.29 8.95
N LEU A 180 1.92 -2.38 9.21
CA LEU A 180 2.70 -2.56 10.43
C LEU A 180 4.17 -2.08 10.33
N SER A 181 4.55 -1.42 9.22
CA SER A 181 5.95 -1.02 8.99
C SER A 181 6.15 0.47 8.76
N GLY A 182 5.14 1.29 9.08
CA GLY A 182 5.16 2.74 8.92
C GLY A 182 4.08 3.25 7.96
N GLY A 183 3.57 2.38 7.09
CA GLY A 183 2.48 2.68 6.15
C GLY A 183 1.08 2.63 6.78
N CYS A 184 0.93 3.06 8.04
CA CYS A 184 -0.31 2.86 8.79
C CYS A 184 -1.47 3.75 8.32
N ALA A 185 -1.22 4.76 7.49
CA ALA A 185 -2.25 5.65 6.98
C ALA A 185 -3.15 4.97 5.94
N GLY A 186 -2.67 3.92 5.28
CA GLY A 186 -3.51 3.09 4.43
C GLY A 186 -2.77 2.14 3.49
N ILE A 187 -3.58 1.31 2.84
CA ILE A 187 -3.17 0.35 1.81
C ILE A 187 -4.27 0.34 0.74
N ALA A 188 -3.88 0.39 -0.53
CA ALA A 188 -4.80 0.25 -1.66
C ALA A 188 -4.88 -1.19 -2.15
N TYR A 189 -6.10 -1.69 -2.41
CA TYR A 189 -6.31 -2.98 -3.07
C TYR A 189 -6.34 -2.80 -4.58
N GLY A 190 -5.82 -3.77 -5.32
CA GLY A 190 -6.09 -3.88 -6.74
C GLY A 190 -6.20 -5.32 -7.22
N ALA A 191 -6.91 -5.49 -8.33
CA ALA A 191 -7.12 -6.76 -8.99
C ALA A 191 -6.89 -6.58 -10.49
N HIS A 192 -6.22 -7.54 -11.13
CA HIS A 192 -5.74 -7.39 -12.49
C HIS A 192 -6.84 -7.03 -13.52
N GLY A 193 -8.00 -7.67 -13.41
CA GLY A 193 -9.17 -7.40 -14.27
C GLY A 193 -9.92 -6.12 -13.95
N ILE A 194 -9.83 -5.62 -12.71
CA ILE A 194 -10.48 -4.37 -12.29
C ILE A 194 -9.66 -3.16 -12.73
N TYR A 195 -8.35 -3.17 -12.43
CA TYR A 195 -7.43 -2.08 -12.78
C TYR A 195 -7.53 -1.71 -14.27
N SER A 196 -7.56 -2.72 -15.13
CA SER A 196 -7.59 -2.56 -16.58
C SER A 196 -9.01 -2.47 -17.17
N TRP A 197 -10.05 -2.58 -16.34
CA TRP A 197 -11.45 -2.65 -16.77
C TRP A 197 -11.69 -3.73 -17.85
N HIS A 198 -10.98 -4.85 -17.76
CA HIS A 198 -10.87 -5.81 -18.84
C HIS A 198 -12.21 -6.44 -19.22
N ARG A 199 -12.47 -6.57 -20.53
CA ARG A 199 -13.69 -7.17 -21.06
C ARG A 199 -13.36 -8.43 -21.85
N VAL A 200 -14.28 -9.39 -21.80
CA VAL A 200 -14.18 -10.64 -22.56
C VAL A 200 -13.89 -10.35 -24.04
N GLY A 201 -12.90 -11.05 -24.61
CA GLY A 201 -12.51 -10.93 -26.01
C GLY A 201 -11.62 -9.73 -26.35
N GLN A 202 -11.31 -8.85 -25.39
CA GLN A 202 -10.34 -7.78 -25.61
C GLN A 202 -8.91 -8.29 -25.47
N ARG A 203 -7.99 -7.70 -26.23
CA ARG A 203 -6.56 -7.95 -26.06
C ARG A 203 -6.03 -7.15 -24.87
N PHE A 204 -5.12 -7.73 -24.11
CA PHE A 204 -4.45 -7.05 -23.01
C PHE A 204 -2.94 -7.13 -23.20
N GLY A 205 -2.29 -5.96 -23.21
CA GLY A 205 -0.85 -5.83 -23.34
C GLY A 205 -0.28 -6.22 -24.71
N ALA A 206 0.94 -5.72 -24.99
CA ALA A 206 1.72 -6.03 -26.18
C ALA A 206 2.73 -7.18 -25.93
N GLY A 207 2.30 -8.26 -25.25
CA GLY A 207 3.15 -9.46 -25.08
C GLY A 207 4.45 -9.24 -24.30
N LEU A 208 4.48 -8.33 -23.30
CA LEU A 208 5.65 -8.02 -22.46
C LEU A 208 5.91 -9.07 -21.35
N GLY A 209 5.67 -10.36 -21.65
CA GLY A 209 5.91 -11.51 -20.78
C GLY A 209 4.77 -11.82 -19.79
N GLU A 210 4.91 -12.94 -19.07
CA GLU A 210 3.92 -13.53 -18.13
C GLU A 210 3.46 -12.59 -17.00
N GLY A 211 4.15 -11.45 -16.80
CA GLY A 211 3.72 -10.39 -15.87
C GLY A 211 2.40 -9.72 -16.22
N PHE A 212 2.05 -9.73 -17.50
CA PHE A 212 0.84 -9.13 -18.03
C PHE A 212 0.08 -10.14 -18.90
N ASP A 213 0.06 -11.40 -18.48
CA ASP A 213 -0.88 -12.38 -19.03
C ASP A 213 -2.31 -11.83 -18.99
N ALA A 214 -3.16 -12.29 -19.90
CA ALA A 214 -4.53 -11.79 -19.99
C ALA A 214 -5.22 -11.84 -18.59
N PRO A 215 -5.79 -10.71 -18.14
CA PRO A 215 -6.58 -10.69 -16.92
C PRO A 215 -7.94 -11.36 -17.15
N ASN A 216 -8.56 -11.83 -16.08
CA ASN A 216 -9.99 -12.14 -16.13
C ASN A 216 -10.80 -10.86 -16.37
N SER A 217 -12.03 -11.03 -16.84
CA SER A 217 -12.94 -9.90 -17.03
C SER A 217 -13.22 -9.17 -15.71
N TRP A 218 -13.47 -7.86 -15.76
CA TRP A 218 -13.70 -7.04 -14.56
C TRP A 218 -14.89 -7.57 -13.73
N ASN A 219 -15.92 -8.13 -14.39
CA ASN A 219 -17.10 -8.71 -13.75
C ASN A 219 -16.82 -10.03 -13.03
N ASP A 220 -15.71 -10.71 -13.34
CA ASP A 220 -15.22 -11.85 -12.54
C ASP A 220 -14.26 -11.38 -11.46
N ALA A 221 -13.37 -10.44 -11.78
CA ALA A 221 -12.41 -9.88 -10.84
C ALA A 221 -13.06 -9.15 -9.66
N VAL A 222 -14.26 -8.56 -9.83
CA VAL A 222 -15.00 -7.91 -8.73
C VAL A 222 -15.43 -8.90 -7.64
N LYS A 223 -15.46 -10.20 -7.95
CA LYS A 223 -15.86 -11.28 -7.03
C LYS A 223 -14.67 -11.85 -6.26
N TYR A 224 -13.46 -11.35 -6.50
CA TYR A 224 -12.27 -11.90 -5.86
C TYR A 224 -12.28 -11.67 -4.34
N PRO A 225 -11.84 -12.68 -3.57
CA PRO A 225 -11.94 -12.63 -2.11
C PRO A 225 -10.98 -11.63 -1.47
N GLY A 226 -9.86 -11.24 -2.13
CA GLY A 226 -8.90 -10.31 -1.54
C GLY A 226 -9.48 -8.92 -1.23
N ALA A 227 -10.54 -8.50 -1.91
CA ALA A 227 -11.26 -7.28 -1.55
C ALA A 227 -11.85 -7.35 -0.13
N TRP A 228 -12.34 -8.53 0.30
CA TRP A 228 -12.83 -8.76 1.65
C TRP A 228 -11.69 -8.79 2.68
N ASP A 229 -10.49 -9.22 2.30
CA ASP A 229 -9.31 -9.14 3.15
C ASP A 229 -8.96 -7.70 3.52
N TYR A 230 -9.03 -6.78 2.56
CA TYR A 230 -8.73 -5.37 2.80
C TYR A 230 -9.85 -4.67 3.58
N GLY A 231 -11.10 -5.06 3.34
CA GLY A 231 -12.22 -4.66 4.21
C GLY A 231 -12.02 -5.13 5.65
N TYR A 232 -11.48 -6.34 5.85
CA TYR A 232 -11.20 -6.89 7.16
C TYR A 232 -10.07 -6.17 7.90
N MET A 233 -9.02 -5.72 7.20
CA MET A 233 -7.96 -4.89 7.80
C MET A 233 -8.55 -3.62 8.44
N LYS A 234 -9.42 -2.91 7.71
CA LYS A 234 -10.15 -1.74 8.24
C LYS A 234 -11.08 -2.11 9.39
N TYR A 235 -11.76 -3.26 9.31
CA TYR A 235 -12.61 -3.75 10.38
C TYR A 235 -11.83 -3.98 11.68
N ILE A 236 -10.67 -4.64 11.63
CA ILE A 236 -9.78 -4.84 12.78
C ILE A 236 -9.40 -3.50 13.42
N PHE A 237 -9.01 -2.51 12.62
CA PHE A 237 -8.65 -1.20 13.16
C PHE A 237 -9.83 -0.55 13.89
N ARG A 238 -11.05 -0.66 13.35
CA ARG A 238 -12.25 -0.12 14.00
C ARG A 238 -12.60 -0.82 15.30
N ILE A 239 -12.60 -2.16 15.35
CA ILE A 239 -13.04 -2.89 16.56
C ILE A 239 -12.04 -2.76 17.71
N TYR A 240 -10.75 -2.61 17.41
CA TYR A 240 -9.71 -2.38 18.43
C TYR A 240 -9.47 -0.89 18.72
N GLY A 241 -10.22 0.02 18.08
CA GLY A 241 -10.07 1.47 18.26
C GLY A 241 -8.68 1.99 17.87
N ILE A 242 -8.08 1.41 16.84
CA ILE A 242 -6.74 1.77 16.36
C ILE A 242 -6.88 2.96 15.40
N GLN A 243 -6.31 4.10 15.79
CA GLN A 243 -6.25 5.30 14.96
C GLN A 243 -4.87 5.49 14.31
N SER A 244 -3.81 5.07 15.00
CA SER A 244 -2.43 5.17 14.55
C SER A 244 -1.61 3.98 15.06
N LEU A 245 -0.57 3.62 14.31
CA LEU A 245 0.38 2.58 14.67
C LEU A 245 1.81 3.06 14.39
N ILE A 246 2.71 2.76 15.32
CA ILE A 246 4.13 3.01 15.24
C ILE A 246 4.86 1.66 15.15
N PRO A 247 5.79 1.45 14.21
CA PRO A 247 6.57 0.22 14.13
C PRO A 247 7.27 -0.09 15.46
N ALA A 248 7.20 -1.34 15.92
CA ALA A 248 7.72 -1.78 17.20
C ALA A 248 8.84 -2.82 17.01
N ASP A 249 10.02 -2.55 17.58
CA ASP A 249 11.18 -3.44 17.50
C ASP A 249 11.23 -4.41 18.70
N ILE A 250 10.18 -5.24 18.81
CA ILE A 250 10.03 -6.23 19.89
C ILE A 250 10.20 -7.68 19.43
N ILE A 251 10.35 -7.90 18.12
CA ILE A 251 10.44 -9.25 17.52
C ILE A 251 11.89 -9.72 17.53
N ALA A 252 12.17 -10.78 18.30
CA ALA A 252 13.49 -11.39 18.44
C ALA A 252 13.72 -12.59 17.48
N ASN A 253 12.79 -12.86 16.56
CA ASN A 253 13.00 -13.86 15.51
C ASN A 253 14.08 -13.38 14.53
N PRO A 254 14.87 -14.30 13.93
CA PRO A 254 15.83 -13.93 12.89
C PRO A 254 15.14 -13.41 11.61
N SER A 255 13.90 -13.84 11.35
CA SER A 255 13.14 -13.40 10.19
C SER A 255 12.73 -11.93 10.30
N ARG A 256 12.98 -11.17 9.24
CA ARG A 256 12.53 -9.78 9.08
C ARG A 256 11.14 -9.69 8.44
N ASP A 257 10.45 -10.80 8.22
CA ASP A 257 9.10 -10.81 7.65
C ASP A 257 8.00 -10.71 8.70
N ILE A 258 8.28 -11.08 9.95
CA ILE A 258 7.34 -10.88 11.06
C ILE A 258 7.33 -9.39 11.38
N ARG A 259 6.20 -8.72 11.17
CA ARG A 259 6.05 -7.26 11.38
C ARG A 259 5.27 -6.99 12.65
N CYS A 260 5.70 -5.99 13.39
CA CYS A 260 5.02 -5.55 14.60
C CYS A 260 4.89 -4.04 14.61
N ALA A 261 3.71 -3.57 14.98
CA ALA A 261 3.47 -2.17 15.31
C ALA A 261 2.60 -2.07 16.56
N MET A 262 2.65 -0.92 17.22
CA MET A 262 1.93 -0.63 18.45
C MET A 262 1.19 0.69 18.36
N THR A 263 0.12 0.84 19.14
CA THR A 263 -0.51 2.15 19.36
C THR A 263 0.49 3.09 20.07
N PRO A 264 0.45 4.41 19.86
CA PRO A 264 1.35 5.36 20.52
C PRO A 264 1.39 5.23 22.04
N GLU A 265 0.26 4.89 22.65
CA GLU A 265 0.09 4.71 24.11
C GLU A 265 0.63 3.37 24.61
N GLN A 266 1.11 2.50 23.71
CA GLN A 266 1.61 1.15 24.00
C GLN A 266 0.59 0.24 24.70
N GLU A 267 -0.70 0.48 24.45
CA GLU A 267 -1.79 -0.35 24.95
C GLU A 267 -2.10 -1.54 24.06
N LYS A 268 -1.85 -1.44 22.75
CA LYS A 268 -2.08 -2.53 21.80
C LYS A 268 -0.88 -2.75 20.91
N TYR A 269 -0.55 -4.02 20.67
CA TYR A 269 0.45 -4.45 19.70
C TYR A 269 -0.21 -5.37 18.68
N LEU A 270 0.11 -5.17 17.41
CA LEU A 270 -0.28 -6.03 16.31
C LEU A 270 0.97 -6.68 15.76
N ILE A 271 0.96 -8.00 15.64
CA ILE A 271 2.06 -8.79 15.07
C ILE A 271 1.51 -9.59 13.90
N TYR A 272 1.98 -9.29 12.70
CA TYR A 272 1.68 -10.09 11.52
C TYR A 272 2.70 -11.24 11.40
N VAL A 273 2.18 -12.47 11.37
CA VAL A 273 2.94 -13.72 11.30
C VAL A 273 2.63 -14.38 9.96
N PRO A 274 3.45 -14.17 8.92
CA PRO A 274 3.15 -14.69 7.57
C PRO A 274 3.24 -16.21 7.47
N ASN A 275 4.04 -16.86 8.31
CA ASN A 275 4.20 -18.30 8.36
C ASN A 275 4.15 -18.78 9.80
N ASN A 276 3.47 -19.89 10.04
CA ASN A 276 3.29 -20.44 11.37
C ASN A 276 4.64 -20.76 12.03
N THR A 277 4.99 -19.98 13.05
CA THR A 277 6.21 -20.15 13.81
C THR A 277 6.03 -19.60 15.22
N CYS A 278 6.94 -20.00 16.12
CA CYS A 278 7.01 -19.43 17.45
C CYS A 278 7.51 -17.98 17.36
N VAL A 279 6.72 -17.02 17.84
CA VAL A 279 7.09 -15.60 17.86
C VAL A 279 7.87 -15.32 19.13
N ARG A 280 9.13 -14.92 18.98
CA ARG A 280 10.05 -14.58 20.08
C ARG A 280 9.97 -13.09 20.34
N LEU A 281 9.85 -12.71 21.60
CA LEU A 281 9.62 -11.33 22.02
C LEU A 281 10.68 -10.87 23.02
N THR A 282 11.05 -9.60 22.94
CA THR A 282 11.88 -8.92 23.94
C THR A 282 11.07 -8.42 25.14
N MET A 283 9.75 -8.37 25.04
CA MET A 283 8.82 -8.00 26.11
C MET A 283 8.07 -9.22 26.65
N ASN A 284 7.52 -9.10 27.87
CA ASN A 284 6.74 -10.15 28.51
C ASN A 284 5.28 -10.18 27.98
N PRO A 285 4.87 -11.19 27.21
CA PRO A 285 3.51 -11.29 26.67
C PRO A 285 2.45 -11.51 27.76
N LYS A 286 2.84 -11.95 28.98
CA LYS A 286 1.87 -12.21 30.06
C LYS A 286 1.18 -10.95 30.59
N ASP A 287 1.72 -9.77 30.29
CA ASP A 287 1.14 -8.48 30.67
C ASP A 287 -0.05 -8.08 29.77
N PHE A 288 -0.34 -8.90 28.75
CA PHE A 288 -1.35 -8.64 27.74
C PHE A 288 -2.38 -9.77 27.69
N GLU A 289 -3.61 -9.42 27.32
CA GLU A 289 -4.56 -10.33 26.72
C GLU A 289 -4.17 -10.53 25.25
N ILE A 290 -4.11 -11.78 24.80
CA ILE A 290 -3.61 -12.11 23.47
C ILE A 290 -4.62 -12.95 22.72
N VAL A 291 -4.89 -12.55 21.49
CA VAL A 291 -5.62 -13.37 20.52
C VAL A 291 -4.80 -13.54 19.26
N THR A 292 -4.93 -14.70 18.63
CA THR A 292 -4.41 -14.98 17.30
C THR A 292 -5.57 -15.20 16.35
N ILE A 293 -5.59 -14.45 15.26
CA ILE A 293 -6.64 -14.47 14.25
C ILE A 293 -6.08 -15.11 12.99
N ASP A 294 -6.71 -16.18 12.51
CA ASP A 294 -6.46 -16.73 11.18
C ASP A 294 -6.91 -15.73 10.12
N LEU A 295 -5.98 -15.30 9.28
CA LEU A 295 -6.29 -14.35 8.23
C LEU A 295 -6.92 -15.00 6.99
N MET A 296 -6.96 -16.33 6.90
CA MET A 296 -7.76 -17.01 5.89
C MET A 296 -9.22 -17.16 6.33
N THR A 297 -9.47 -17.81 7.47
CA THR A 297 -10.83 -18.21 7.87
C THR A 297 -11.49 -17.28 8.89
N ARG A 298 -10.76 -16.30 9.43
CA ARG A 298 -11.20 -15.41 10.53
C ARG A 298 -11.46 -16.11 11.86
N GLN A 299 -11.03 -17.36 12.00
CA GLN A 299 -11.07 -18.06 13.28
C GLN A 299 -10.12 -17.40 14.29
N VAL A 300 -10.51 -17.45 15.56
CA VAL A 300 -9.75 -16.85 16.67
C VAL A 300 -9.30 -17.96 17.61
N ALA A 301 -8.05 -17.89 18.04
CA ALA A 301 -7.47 -18.78 19.04
C ALA A 301 -6.73 -17.96 20.12
N TYR A 302 -6.63 -18.54 21.31
CA TYR A 302 -5.78 -18.02 22.38
C TYR A 302 -4.44 -18.74 22.31
N PRO A 303 -3.32 -18.02 22.12
CA PRO A 303 -2.03 -18.67 22.01
C PRO A 303 -1.47 -19.05 23.37
N GLU A 304 -0.64 -20.08 23.40
CA GLU A 304 0.22 -20.35 24.56
C GLU A 304 1.32 -19.29 24.63
N VAL A 305 1.63 -18.84 25.83
CA VAL A 305 2.74 -17.90 26.09
C VAL A 305 3.71 -18.51 27.08
N GLY A 306 4.99 -18.23 26.90
CA GLY A 306 6.00 -18.75 27.80
C GLY A 306 7.29 -17.97 27.78
N GLU A 307 8.24 -18.49 28.53
CA GLU A 307 9.59 -17.96 28.62
C GLU A 307 10.58 -19.12 28.57
N LYS A 308 11.65 -18.97 27.79
CA LYS A 308 12.71 -19.97 27.69
C LYS A 308 14.05 -19.27 27.55
N LYS A 309 14.97 -19.54 28.49
CA LYS A 309 16.32 -18.96 28.52
C LYS A 309 16.33 -17.42 28.46
N GLY A 310 15.42 -16.76 29.18
CA GLY A 310 15.31 -15.30 29.24
C GLY A 310 14.68 -14.64 28.00
N LEU A 311 14.19 -15.42 27.03
CA LEU A 311 13.40 -14.93 25.91
C LEU A 311 11.94 -15.33 26.09
N HIS A 312 11.04 -14.37 25.90
CA HIS A 312 9.61 -14.62 25.92
C HIS A 312 9.13 -15.12 24.54
N PHE A 313 8.04 -15.87 24.53
CA PHE A 313 7.45 -16.33 23.28
C PHE A 313 5.92 -16.40 23.31
N ILE A 314 5.36 -16.27 22.11
CA ILE A 314 4.00 -16.69 21.75
C ILE A 314 4.16 -17.96 20.90
N GLY A 315 3.50 -19.04 21.33
CA GLY A 315 3.56 -20.34 20.69
C GLY A 315 3.06 -20.33 19.25
N MET A 316 3.39 -21.38 18.51
CA MET A 316 2.85 -21.61 17.17
C MET A 316 1.32 -21.67 17.23
N HIS A 317 0.66 -21.07 16.24
CA HIS A 317 -0.79 -21.18 16.11
C HIS A 317 -1.19 -22.49 15.44
N ARG A 318 -2.48 -22.81 15.41
CA ARG A 318 -3.00 -24.04 14.78
C ARG A 318 -3.48 -23.85 13.33
N PHE A 319 -3.45 -22.61 12.85
CA PHE A 319 -3.90 -22.25 11.50
C PHE A 319 -2.87 -22.61 10.43
N GLU A 320 -3.35 -22.82 9.21
CA GLU A 320 -2.54 -23.29 8.08
C GLU A 320 -1.68 -22.20 7.43
N GLN A 321 -2.14 -20.94 7.43
CA GLN A 321 -1.49 -19.82 6.75
C GLN A 321 -1.16 -18.66 7.71
N ASP A 322 -1.17 -17.43 7.20
CA ASP A 322 -0.83 -16.22 7.90
C ASP A 322 -1.83 -15.89 9.02
N ALA A 323 -1.30 -15.33 10.10
CA ALA A 323 -2.09 -14.94 11.25
C ALA A 323 -1.74 -13.52 11.71
N LEU A 324 -2.72 -12.86 12.32
CA LEU A 324 -2.52 -11.62 13.07
C LEU A 324 -2.63 -11.92 14.56
N VAL A 325 -1.57 -11.65 15.31
CA VAL A 325 -1.58 -11.71 16.77
C VAL A 325 -1.83 -10.30 17.30
N ILE A 326 -2.84 -10.16 18.16
CA ILE A 326 -3.19 -8.88 18.78
C ILE A 326 -3.01 -9.02 20.27
N LEU A 327 -2.19 -8.13 20.84
CA LEU A 327 -1.94 -8.03 22.27
C LEU A 327 -2.63 -6.76 22.77
N THR A 328 -3.47 -6.87 23.79
CA THR A 328 -4.12 -5.75 24.47
C THR A 328 -3.68 -5.72 25.92
N LYS A 329 -3.15 -4.60 26.39
CA LYS A 329 -2.63 -4.48 27.75
C LYS A 329 -3.73 -4.76 28.75
N LYS A 330 -3.46 -5.63 29.72
CA LYS A 330 -4.41 -5.92 30.80
C LYS A 330 -4.66 -4.65 31.60
N LYS A 331 -5.93 -4.33 31.84
CA LYS A 331 -6.26 -3.28 32.81
C LYS A 331 -5.83 -3.78 34.19
N LYS A 332 -5.12 -2.95 34.95
CA LYS A 332 -4.92 -3.24 36.37
C LYS A 332 -6.30 -3.24 37.02
N GLU A 333 -6.69 -4.35 37.63
CA GLU A 333 -7.81 -4.35 38.56
C GLU A 333 -7.47 -3.34 39.67
N ILE A 334 -8.35 -2.36 39.86
CA ILE A 334 -8.21 -1.29 40.87
C ILE A 334 -8.67 -1.82 42.21
#